data_AF-A0A5B8YM88-F1
#
_entry.id   AF-A0A5B8YM88-F1
#
_cell.length_a   1.000
_cell.length_b   1.000
_cell.length_c   1.000
_cell.angle_alpha   90.00
_cell.angle_beta   90.00
_cell.angle_gamma   90.00
#
_symmetry.space_group_name_H-M   'P 1'
#
loop_
_entity.id
_entity.type
_entity.pdbx_description
1 polymer ?
#
loop_
_entity_poly.entity_id
_entity_poly.type
_entity_poly.pdbx_seq_one_letter_code
_entity_poly.pdbx_strand_id
1 'polypeptide(L)'
;MRKITLLLFLLLPACCLFQNSPIFAQQYADLNHQNPAVPASTNIIFSVDPKNNGVNEVFIREPDIEAQLYKLKGECYRCEFYSGSIEGPFTTKDSRIRPGKKATLTIHTMQNLMPGKVFDPGPYPPGSRFGLGRTKATVIENQKGTFKLRIP
;
A
#
# COMPACT_ATOMS: atom_id res chain seq x y z
N MET A 1 -5.72 54.58 -31.43
CA MET A 1 -7.14 54.18 -31.59
C MET A 1 -7.29 53.41 -32.88
N ARG A 2 -7.66 52.12 -32.83
CA ARG A 2 -8.42 51.39 -33.87
C ARG A 2 -8.81 50.03 -33.29
N LYS A 3 -10.12 49.85 -33.13
CA LYS A 3 -10.82 48.67 -32.62
C LYS A 3 -10.83 47.61 -33.72
N ILE A 4 -10.54 46.35 -33.40
CA ILE A 4 -10.81 45.22 -34.30
C ILE A 4 -11.62 44.17 -33.53
N THR A 5 -12.91 44.25 -33.82
CA THR A 5 -14.04 43.32 -33.81
C THR A 5 -13.74 41.83 -33.57
N LEU A 6 -14.38 41.30 -32.52
CA LEU A 6 -14.67 39.88 -32.30
C LEU A 6 -15.44 39.28 -33.49
N LEU A 7 -15.02 38.11 -33.97
CA LEU A 7 -15.88 37.22 -34.74
C LEU A 7 -16.01 35.88 -34.03
N LEU A 8 -17.21 35.70 -33.51
CA LEU A 8 -17.78 34.52 -32.88
C LEU A 8 -18.04 33.48 -33.98
N PHE A 9 -17.35 32.33 -33.94
CA PHE A 9 -17.74 31.15 -34.72
C PHE A 9 -18.13 30.02 -33.77
N LEU A 10 -19.44 29.92 -33.58
CA LEU A 10 -20.14 28.76 -33.04
C LEU A 10 -20.15 27.66 -34.10
N LEU A 11 -19.43 26.56 -33.86
CA LEU A 11 -19.66 25.29 -34.56
C LEU A 11 -19.60 24.15 -33.55
N LEU A 12 -20.78 23.83 -33.01
CA LEU A 12 -21.10 22.58 -32.33
C LEU A 12 -21.26 21.46 -33.38
N PRO A 13 -20.61 20.30 -33.22
CA PRO A 13 -21.13 19.06 -33.75
C PRO A 13 -22.03 18.40 -32.69
N ALA A 14 -23.26 18.20 -33.12
CA ALA A 14 -24.28 17.41 -32.47
C ALA A 14 -23.89 15.92 -32.41
N CYS A 15 -24.63 15.21 -31.55
CA CYS A 15 -24.86 13.76 -31.61
C CYS A 15 -23.70 12.85 -31.20
N CYS A 16 -23.62 12.59 -29.90
CA CYS A 16 -23.52 11.21 -29.42
C CYS A 16 -24.50 11.04 -28.25
N LEU A 17 -25.74 10.67 -28.59
CA LEU A 17 -26.67 10.06 -27.66
C LEU A 17 -26.11 8.68 -27.28
N PHE A 18 -25.26 8.62 -26.25
CA PHE A 18 -24.95 7.35 -25.61
C PHE A 18 -26.17 6.95 -24.77
N GLN A 19 -26.95 6.03 -25.32
CA GLN A 19 -28.04 5.38 -24.61
C GLN A 19 -27.50 4.69 -23.36
N ASN A 20 -28.11 5.07 -22.23
CA ASN A 20 -28.08 4.37 -20.97
C ASN A 20 -28.11 2.84 -21.15
N SER A 21 -27.04 2.19 -20.73
CA SER A 21 -27.07 0.77 -20.38
C SER A 21 -26.74 0.63 -18.89
N PRO A 22 -27.71 0.66 -17.97
CA PRO A 22 -27.46 0.27 -16.58
C PRO A 22 -27.55 -1.26 -16.49
N ILE A 23 -26.59 -1.98 -17.08
CA ILE A 23 -26.49 -3.46 -16.96
C ILE A 23 -25.09 -3.85 -16.47
N PHE A 24 -24.52 -3.08 -15.54
CA PHE A 24 -23.29 -3.50 -14.83
C PHE A 24 -23.29 -3.13 -13.34
N ALA A 25 -24.42 -2.66 -12.80
CA ALA A 25 -24.53 -2.22 -11.41
C ALA A 25 -25.20 -3.25 -10.47
N GLN A 26 -25.58 -4.43 -10.95
CA GLN A 26 -26.27 -5.44 -10.13
C GLN A 26 -25.48 -6.72 -9.86
N GLN A 27 -24.21 -6.81 -10.27
CA GLN A 27 -23.36 -7.97 -9.94
C GLN A 27 -22.44 -7.72 -8.74
N TYR A 28 -22.94 -7.04 -7.70
CA TYR A 28 -22.26 -6.96 -6.40
C TYR A 28 -23.21 -7.11 -5.20
N ALA A 29 -24.51 -7.30 -5.42
CA ALA A 29 -25.49 -7.35 -4.32
C ALA A 29 -25.70 -8.76 -3.73
N ASP A 30 -25.05 -9.79 -4.29
CA ASP A 30 -25.23 -11.19 -3.87
C ASP A 30 -23.90 -11.93 -3.66
N LEU A 31 -22.85 -11.20 -3.27
CA LEU A 31 -21.74 -11.80 -2.54
C LEU A 31 -22.23 -12.08 -1.12
N ASN A 32 -22.96 -13.18 -1.03
CA ASN A 32 -23.25 -13.90 0.19
C ASN A 32 -22.06 -13.80 1.16
N HIS A 33 -22.39 -13.64 2.43
CA HIS A 33 -21.53 -13.67 3.61
C HIS A 33 -20.81 -15.02 3.78
N GLN A 34 -20.22 -15.58 2.73
CA GLN A 34 -19.10 -16.48 2.87
C GLN A 34 -17.95 -15.59 3.27
N ASN A 35 -17.62 -15.60 4.56
CA ASN A 35 -16.38 -15.05 5.09
C ASN A 35 -15.27 -15.64 4.22
N PRO A 36 -14.73 -14.90 3.23
CA PRO A 36 -13.81 -15.48 2.28
C PRO A 36 -12.66 -16.01 3.13
N ALA A 37 -12.36 -17.30 3.00
CA ALA A 37 -11.29 -17.93 3.77
C ALA A 37 -10.08 -17.01 3.66
N VAL A 38 -9.75 -16.34 4.76
CA VAL A 38 -8.78 -15.25 4.75
C VAL A 38 -7.53 -15.84 4.13
N PRO A 39 -7.04 -15.31 2.99
CA PRO A 39 -5.91 -15.90 2.30
C PRO A 39 -4.78 -16.04 3.31
N ALA A 40 -4.18 -17.23 3.36
CA ALA A 40 -3.19 -17.58 4.38
C ALA A 40 -2.07 -16.53 4.52
N SER A 41 -1.75 -15.87 3.40
CA SER A 41 -0.86 -14.71 3.33
C SER A 41 -1.35 -13.72 2.27
N THR A 42 -1.28 -12.41 2.55
CA THR A 42 -1.54 -11.33 1.58
C THR A 42 -0.25 -10.59 1.26
N ASN A 43 0.03 -10.31 -0.01
CA ASN A 43 1.20 -9.52 -0.41
C ASN A 43 0.98 -8.03 -0.13
N ILE A 44 2.01 -7.38 0.40
CA ILE A 44 1.95 -6.00 0.86
C ILE A 44 3.18 -5.21 0.44
N ILE A 45 3.06 -3.88 0.44
CA ILE A 45 4.15 -2.94 0.23
C ILE A 45 4.34 -2.11 1.49
N PHE A 46 5.57 -2.05 1.99
CA PHE A 46 5.98 -1.20 3.10
C PHE A 46 6.56 0.09 2.55
N SER A 47 6.12 1.23 3.09
CA SER A 47 6.75 2.53 2.87
C SER A 47 7.60 2.89 4.08
N VAL A 48 8.88 3.15 3.84
CA VAL A 48 9.88 3.44 4.87
C VAL A 48 10.44 4.84 4.63
N ASP A 49 10.39 5.72 5.64
CA ASP A 49 11.07 7.02 5.54
C ASP A 49 12.54 6.87 5.95
N PRO A 50 13.49 7.16 5.05
CA PRO A 50 14.91 6.99 5.34
C PRO A 50 15.45 7.99 6.36
N LYS A 51 14.72 9.07 6.69
CA LYS A 51 15.16 10.06 7.68
C LYS A 51 15.01 9.55 9.11
N ASN A 52 13.86 8.95 9.41
CA ASN A 52 13.53 8.47 10.75
C ASN A 52 13.64 6.94 10.86
N ASN A 53 13.85 6.25 9.74
CA ASN A 53 13.88 4.79 9.67
C ASN A 53 12.62 4.18 10.28
N GLY A 54 11.48 4.84 10.05
CA GLY A 54 10.18 4.38 10.46
C GLY A 54 9.49 3.73 9.27
N VAL A 55 8.85 2.58 9.51
CA VAL A 55 7.78 2.14 8.61
C VAL A 55 6.63 3.11 8.79
N ASN A 56 6.35 3.92 7.77
CA ASN A 56 5.27 4.88 7.81
C ASN A 56 3.93 4.16 7.63
N GLU A 57 3.84 3.36 6.57
CA GLU A 57 2.57 2.82 6.09
C GLU A 57 2.78 1.45 5.41
N VAL A 58 1.71 0.65 5.42
CA VAL A 58 1.64 -0.68 4.82
C VAL A 58 0.44 -0.71 3.88
N PHE A 59 0.64 -1.12 2.64
CA PHE A 59 -0.37 -1.14 1.59
C PHE A 59 -0.62 -2.55 1.07
N ILE A 60 -1.85 -2.84 0.62
CA ILE A 60 -2.11 -4.07 -0.14
C ILE A 60 -1.41 -3.96 -1.49
N ARG A 61 -0.69 -4.99 -1.92
CA ARG A 61 -0.14 -5.05 -3.27
C ARG A 61 -1.28 -5.20 -4.28
N GLU A 62 -1.54 -4.15 -5.04
CA GLU A 62 -2.49 -4.16 -6.15
C GLU A 62 -1.86 -4.89 -7.37
N PRO A 63 -2.67 -5.43 -8.30
CA PRO A 63 -2.16 -6.13 -9.47
C PRO A 63 -1.27 -5.21 -10.35
N ASP A 64 -1.58 -3.92 -10.41
CA ASP A 64 -0.76 -2.91 -11.06
C ASP A 64 0.19 -2.23 -10.05
N ILE A 65 1.29 -2.92 -9.79
CA ILE A 65 2.30 -2.48 -8.82
C ILE A 65 2.97 -1.19 -9.27
N GLU A 66 3.15 -0.98 -10.57
CA GLU A 66 3.83 0.21 -11.09
C GLU A 66 2.98 1.46 -10.90
N ALA A 67 1.68 1.40 -11.22
CA ALA A 67 0.76 2.49 -10.94
C ALA A 67 0.66 2.78 -9.44
N GLN A 68 0.63 1.74 -8.62
CA GLN A 68 0.61 1.89 -7.16
C GLN A 68 1.90 2.57 -6.65
N LEU A 69 3.08 2.11 -7.08
CA LEU A 69 4.35 2.72 -6.71
C LEU A 69 4.48 4.17 -7.21
N TYR A 70 3.96 4.48 -8.40
CA TYR A 70 3.93 5.84 -8.92
C TYR A 70 3.09 6.76 -8.03
N LYS A 71 1.88 6.32 -7.65
CA LYS A 71 1.01 7.03 -6.70
C LYS A 71 1.70 7.24 -5.34
N LEU A 72 2.29 6.19 -4.79
CA LEU A 72 2.97 6.24 -3.49
C LEU A 72 4.21 7.16 -3.51
N LYS A 73 4.96 7.19 -4.61
CA LYS A 73 6.09 8.12 -4.80
C LYS A 73 5.62 9.58 -4.86
N GLY A 74 4.42 9.84 -5.38
CA GLY A 74 3.79 11.16 -5.33
C GLY A 74 3.49 11.61 -3.89
N GLU A 75 3.07 10.69 -3.02
CA GLU A 75 2.77 10.97 -1.60
C GLU A 75 4.05 11.09 -0.75
N CYS A 76 5.11 10.32 -1.06
CA CYS A 76 6.40 10.40 -0.38
C CYS A 76 7.59 10.21 -1.33
N TYR A 77 8.10 11.31 -1.88
CA TYR A 77 9.21 11.31 -2.85
C TYR A 77 10.52 10.70 -2.33
N ARG A 78 10.75 10.72 -1.01
CA ARG A 78 11.97 10.19 -0.39
C ARG A 78 11.80 8.83 0.27
N CYS A 79 10.58 8.26 0.25
CA CYS A 79 10.37 6.97 0.89
C CYS A 79 11.00 5.85 0.07
N GLU A 80 11.51 4.85 0.77
CA GLU A 80 11.93 3.59 0.21
C GLU A 80 10.77 2.59 0.33
N PHE A 81 10.61 1.72 -0.68
CA PHE A 81 9.49 0.79 -0.75
C PHE A 81 9.97 -0.66 -0.75
N TYR A 82 9.34 -1.49 0.07
CA TYR A 82 9.70 -2.90 0.22
C TYR A 82 8.50 -3.80 0.02
N SER A 83 8.71 -4.90 -0.69
CA SER A 83 7.71 -5.94 -0.80
C SER A 83 7.72 -6.83 0.44
N GLY A 84 6.59 -7.46 0.69
CA GLY A 84 6.47 -8.45 1.74
C GLY A 84 5.10 -9.08 1.79
N SER A 85 4.80 -9.70 2.92
CA SER A 85 3.52 -10.36 3.16
C SER A 85 3.00 -10.11 4.57
N ILE A 86 1.69 -10.23 4.75
CA ILE A 86 1.03 -10.29 6.04
C ILE A 86 0.24 -11.60 6.17
N GLU A 87 0.36 -12.23 7.32
CA GLU A 87 -0.34 -13.45 7.70
C GLU A 87 -1.14 -13.20 8.98
N GLY A 88 -2.32 -13.79 9.09
CA GLY A 88 -3.23 -13.59 10.21
C GLY A 88 -4.19 -12.41 10.04
N PRO A 89 -4.81 -11.93 11.13
CA PRO A 89 -5.88 -10.95 11.05
C PRO A 89 -5.36 -9.55 10.69
N PHE A 90 -6.02 -8.86 9.78
CA PHE A 90 -5.76 -7.45 9.48
C PHE A 90 -7.05 -6.76 9.02
N THR A 91 -7.08 -5.44 9.12
CA THR A 91 -8.15 -4.63 8.52
C THR A 91 -7.57 -3.69 7.48
N THR A 92 -8.40 -3.35 6.51
CA THR A 92 -8.00 -2.48 5.38
C THR A 92 -8.84 -1.21 5.43
N LYS A 93 -8.20 -0.06 5.28
CA LYS A 93 -8.87 1.23 5.13
C LYS A 93 -8.09 2.07 4.13
N ASP A 94 -8.73 2.53 3.05
CA ASP A 94 -8.11 3.38 2.03
C ASP A 94 -6.81 2.77 1.44
N SER A 95 -6.85 1.48 1.08
CA SER A 95 -5.70 0.66 0.65
C SER A 95 -4.57 0.47 1.67
N ARG A 96 -4.72 1.03 2.89
CA ARG A 96 -3.77 0.87 4.00
C ARG A 96 -4.17 -0.32 4.87
N ILE A 97 -3.17 -1.06 5.32
CA ILE A 97 -3.34 -2.22 6.17
C ILE A 97 -3.07 -1.84 7.62
N ARG A 98 -3.98 -2.26 8.49
CA ARG A 98 -3.79 -2.25 9.94
C ARG A 98 -3.70 -3.70 10.43
N PRO A 99 -2.49 -4.17 10.75
CA PRO A 99 -2.29 -5.50 11.32
C PRO A 99 -3.10 -5.67 12.61
N GLY A 100 -3.81 -6.78 12.73
CA GLY A 100 -4.49 -7.19 13.96
C GLY A 100 -3.55 -7.88 14.93
N LYS A 101 -4.05 -8.20 16.13
CA LYS A 101 -3.30 -8.95 17.14
C LYS A 101 -2.85 -10.29 16.58
N LYS A 102 -1.62 -10.70 16.91
CA LYS A 102 -0.99 -11.94 16.42
C LYS A 102 -0.72 -12.01 14.92
N ALA A 103 -0.97 -10.94 14.17
CA ALA A 103 -0.57 -10.88 12.77
C ALA A 103 0.95 -10.96 12.65
N THR A 104 1.42 -11.63 11.60
CA THR A 104 2.83 -11.72 11.25
C THR A 104 3.06 -10.91 9.98
N LEU A 105 4.00 -9.98 10.01
CA LEU A 105 4.46 -9.25 8.83
C LEU A 105 5.83 -9.76 8.43
N THR A 106 6.01 -10.05 7.15
CA THR A 106 7.29 -10.42 6.56
C THR A 106 7.70 -9.31 5.59
N ILE A 107 8.89 -8.75 5.76
CA ILE A 107 9.51 -7.80 4.83
C ILE A 107 10.60 -8.55 4.06
N HIS A 108 10.55 -8.51 2.74
CA HIS A 108 11.59 -9.08 1.89
C HIS A 108 12.70 -8.04 1.66
N THR A 109 13.89 -8.31 2.20
CA THR A 109 15.05 -7.42 2.13
C THR A 109 16.18 -8.08 1.35
N MET A 110 16.89 -7.38 0.47
CA MET A 110 18.02 -8.00 -0.26
C MET A 110 19.25 -8.29 0.63
N GLN A 111 19.31 -7.70 1.82
CA GLN A 111 20.42 -7.78 2.75
C GLN A 111 19.95 -8.25 4.14
N ASN A 112 20.90 -8.65 5.00
CA ASN A 112 20.70 -8.95 6.44
C ASN A 112 20.23 -7.73 7.27
N LEU A 113 19.89 -6.63 6.61
CA LEU A 113 19.61 -5.35 7.21
C LEU A 113 18.22 -4.93 6.79
N MET A 114 17.50 -4.34 7.75
CA MET A 114 16.32 -3.57 7.39
C MET A 114 16.71 -2.51 6.37
N PRO A 115 15.77 -2.17 5.49
CA PRO A 115 16.05 -1.18 4.49
C PRO A 115 16.09 0.23 5.04
N GLY A 116 17.12 0.98 4.65
CA GLY A 116 17.41 2.33 5.10
C GLY A 116 18.87 2.40 5.53
N LYS A 117 19.64 3.34 4.98
CA LYS A 117 21.08 3.52 5.32
C LYS A 117 21.34 3.91 6.78
N VAL A 118 20.29 4.20 7.55
CA VAL A 118 20.37 4.89 8.85
C VAL A 118 19.51 4.21 9.94
N PHE A 119 18.87 3.07 9.70
CA PHE A 119 18.43 2.25 10.82
C PHE A 119 19.68 2.03 11.65
N ASP A 120 19.73 2.49 12.90
CA ASP A 120 20.84 2.15 13.79
C ASP A 120 20.99 0.63 13.64
N PRO A 121 22.09 0.14 13.04
CA PRO A 121 22.28 -1.27 12.78
C PRO A 121 22.63 -1.92 14.13
N GLY A 122 21.74 -1.79 15.09
CA GLY A 122 21.69 -2.66 16.24
C GLY A 122 21.20 -4.01 15.74
N PRO A 123 21.73 -5.11 16.29
CA PRO A 123 21.10 -6.40 16.03
C PRO A 123 19.64 -6.26 16.46
N TYR A 124 18.72 -6.55 15.56
CA TYR A 124 17.35 -6.86 15.90
C TYR A 124 17.29 -8.38 16.10
N PRO A 125 17.79 -8.93 17.22
CA PRO A 125 17.63 -10.35 17.47
C PRO A 125 16.12 -10.66 17.58
N PRO A 126 15.74 -11.91 17.33
CA PRO A 126 14.44 -12.41 17.74
C PRO A 126 14.13 -12.02 19.19
N GLY A 127 12.93 -11.51 19.44
CA GLY A 127 12.47 -10.99 20.73
C GLY A 127 12.58 -9.46 20.89
N SER A 128 13.32 -8.77 20.02
CA SER A 128 13.42 -7.31 20.07
C SER A 128 12.09 -6.62 19.75
N ARG A 129 11.84 -5.48 20.40
CA ARG A 129 10.70 -4.61 20.06
C ARG A 129 11.01 -3.77 18.83
N PHE A 130 10.03 -3.65 17.95
CA PHE A 130 10.13 -2.88 16.72
C PHE A 130 8.93 -1.94 16.55
N GLY A 131 9.17 -0.72 16.10
CA GLY A 131 8.12 0.27 15.83
C GLY A 131 7.64 0.19 14.39
N LEU A 132 6.37 -0.19 14.18
CA LEU A 132 5.70 -0.19 12.88
C LEU A 132 4.67 0.95 12.83
N GLY A 133 5.14 2.16 12.54
CA GLY A 133 4.34 3.37 12.63
C GLY A 133 3.81 3.59 14.06
N ARG A 134 2.49 3.47 14.25
CA ARG A 134 1.82 3.59 15.56
C ARG A 134 1.71 2.26 16.33
N THR A 135 2.11 1.15 15.70
CA THR A 135 1.98 -0.20 16.28
C THR A 135 3.34 -0.69 16.75
N LYS A 136 3.38 -1.33 17.93
CA LYS A 136 4.58 -2.04 18.39
C LYS A 136 4.53 -3.49 17.92
N ALA A 137 5.63 -4.00 17.41
CA ALA A 137 5.79 -5.38 17.01
C ALA A 137 6.98 -6.02 17.72
N THR A 138 7.07 -7.35 17.67
CA THR A 138 8.21 -8.13 18.16
C THR A 138 8.90 -8.78 16.97
N VAL A 139 10.22 -8.68 16.89
CA VAL A 139 11.01 -9.33 15.86
C VAL A 139 10.98 -10.83 16.10
N ILE A 140 10.56 -11.61 15.11
CA ILE A 140 10.58 -13.09 15.17
C ILE A 140 11.81 -13.62 14.44
N GLU A 141 12.16 -12.97 13.33
CA GLU A 141 13.23 -13.40 12.44
C GLU A 141 13.90 -12.19 11.80
N ASN A 142 15.23 -12.20 11.75
CA ASN A 142 16.03 -11.19 11.09
C ASN A 142 17.20 -11.87 10.39
N GLN A 143 17.00 -12.23 9.13
CA GLN A 143 17.95 -12.95 8.29
C GLN A 143 18.01 -12.32 6.90
N LYS A 144 19.03 -12.67 6.11
CA LYS A 144 19.19 -12.19 4.74
C LYS A 144 17.97 -12.61 3.94
N GLY A 145 17.30 -11.67 3.27
CA GLY A 145 16.09 -12.00 2.51
C GLY A 145 14.80 -11.79 3.28
N THR A 146 14.83 -11.74 4.62
CA THR A 146 13.63 -11.89 5.43
C THR A 146 13.73 -11.22 6.79
N PHE A 147 12.81 -10.29 7.05
CA PHE A 147 12.60 -9.67 8.35
C PHE A 147 11.15 -9.89 8.79
N LYS A 148 10.92 -10.68 9.84
CA LYS A 148 9.58 -11.03 10.33
C LYS A 148 9.26 -10.36 11.66
N LEU A 149 8.04 -9.84 11.74
CA LEU A 149 7.50 -9.11 12.88
C LEU A 149 6.18 -9.74 13.33
N ARG A 150 5.96 -9.87 14.64
CA ARG A 150 4.69 -10.26 15.25
C ARG A 150 4.04 -9.10 15.95
N ILE A 151 2.76 -8.88 15.69
CA ILE A 151 1.95 -7.97 16.48
C ILE A 151 1.53 -8.68 17.77
N PRO A 152 1.72 -8.06 18.95
CA PRO A 152 1.31 -8.62 20.23
C PRO A 152 -0.21 -8.86 20.33
#